data_AF-A0A5K0WF76-F1
#
_entry.id   AF-A0A5K0WF76-F1
#
_cell.length_a   1.000
_cell.length_b   1.000
_cell.length_c   1.000
_cell.angle_alpha   90.00
_cell.angle_beta   90.00
_cell.angle_gamma   90.00
#
_symmetry.space_group_name_H-M   'P 1'
#
loop_
_entity.id
_entity.type
_entity.pdbx_description
1 polymer ?
#
loop_
_entity_poly.entity_id
_entity_poly.type
_entity_poly.pdbx_seq_one_letter_code
_entity_poly.pdbx_strand_id
1 'polypeptide(L)' 'DYGFSLMFYRAPYLVDIQSQSTGRVLNLNSIENGDSWKGVDVLVFNSGHWWVHKGRMQG' A
#
# COMPACT_ATOMS: atom_id res chain seq x y z
N ASP A 1 23.13 -20.58 -5.09
CA ASP A 1 22.56 -19.46 -4.32
C ASP A 1 23.12 -18.14 -4.78
N TYR A 2 22.24 -17.19 -5.08
CA TYR A 2 22.59 -15.86 -5.61
C TYR A 2 22.53 -14.76 -4.53
N GLY A 3 22.26 -15.12 -3.26
CA GLY A 3 22.26 -14.18 -2.14
C GLY A 3 21.15 -13.13 -2.16
N PHE A 4 20.03 -13.37 -2.85
CA PHE A 4 18.90 -12.44 -2.90
C PHE A 4 17.60 -13.09 -2.39
N SER A 5 16.69 -12.24 -1.90
CA SER A 5 15.33 -12.61 -1.53
C SER A 5 14.32 -11.74 -2.28
N LEU A 6 13.19 -12.32 -2.68
CA LEU A 6 12.06 -11.61 -3.27
C LEU A 6 10.89 -11.63 -2.28
N MET A 7 10.32 -10.47 -2.00
CA MET A 7 9.17 -10.31 -1.11
C MET A 7 8.00 -9.69 -1.86
N PHE A 8 6.78 -10.12 -1.55
CA PHE A 8 5.55 -9.50 -2.03
C PHE A 8 4.72 -9.04 -0.82
N TYR A 9 4.36 -7.76 -0.81
CA TYR A 9 3.53 -7.15 0.22
C TYR A 9 2.35 -6.44 -0.44
N ARG A 10 1.13 -6.81 -0.04
CA ARG A 10 -0.10 -6.27 -0.65
C ARG A 10 -0.51 -4.96 0.03
N ALA A 11 -0.12 -3.84 -0.57
CA ALA A 11 -0.63 -2.51 -0.26
C ALA A 11 -1.18 -1.86 -1.55
N PRO A 12 -2.52 -1.83 -1.76
CA PRO A 12 -3.11 -1.28 -2.98
C PRO A 12 -2.75 0.20 -3.22
N TYR A 13 -2.57 0.96 -2.15
CA TYR A 13 -2.12 2.34 -2.17
C TYR A 13 -0.80 2.46 -1.40
N LEU A 14 -0.05 3.52 -1.71
CA LEU A 14 1.10 3.92 -0.88
C LEU A 14 0.63 4.42 0.48
N VAL A 15 -0.54 5.07 0.52
CA VAL A 15 -1.14 5.67 1.70
C VAL A 15 -2.18 4.75 2.33
N ASP A 16 -2.54 5.03 3.58
CA ASP A 16 -3.42 4.14 4.34
C ASP A 16 -4.90 4.39 4.08
N ILE A 17 -5.69 3.32 4.24
CA ILE A 17 -7.15 3.41 4.29
C ILE A 17 -7.58 3.21 5.73
N GLN A 18 -8.26 4.21 6.27
CA GLN A 18 -8.72 4.22 7.65
C GLN A 18 -10.24 4.16 7.71
N SER A 19 -10.77 3.44 8.68
CA SER A 19 -12.20 3.47 9.00
C SER A 19 -12.50 4.68 9.87
N GLN A 20 -13.38 5.55 9.38
CA GLN A 20 -13.89 6.71 10.10
C GLN A 20 -15.43 6.63 10.18
N SER A 21 -16.06 7.54 10.92
CA SER A 21 -17.53 7.62 11.02
C SER A 21 -18.20 7.87 9.66
N THR A 22 -17.50 8.52 8.74
CA THR A 22 -17.95 8.74 7.35
C THR A 22 -17.71 7.54 6.42
N GLY A 23 -17.10 6.46 6.90
CA GLY A 23 -16.74 5.28 6.11
C GLY A 23 -15.23 5.10 5.93
N ARG A 24 -14.84 4.37 4.89
CA ARG A 24 -13.41 4.16 4.54
C ARG A 24 -12.87 5.42 3.87
N VAL A 25 -11.76 5.93 4.38
CA VAL A 25 -11.13 7.15 3.88
C VAL A 25 -9.66 6.86 3.56
N LEU A 26 -9.20 7.33 2.40
CA LEU A 26 -7.77 7.39 2.08
C LEU A 26 -7.13 8.53 2.88
N ASN A 27 -6.26 8.18 3.83
CA ASN A 27 -5.51 9.16 4.61
C ASN A 27 -4.20 9.50 3.87
N LEU A 28 -4.22 10.57 3.09
CA LEU A 28 -3.07 10.97 2.26
C LEU A 28 -1.83 11.38 3.06
N ASN A 29 -1.96 11.59 4.38
CA ASN A 29 -0.87 11.99 5.26
C ASN A 29 -0.29 10.81 6.07
N SER A 30 -0.61 9.58 5.71
CA SER A 30 -0.22 8.37 6.46
C SER A 30 0.34 7.30 5.52
N ILE A 31 1.42 6.65 5.98
CA ILE A 31 2.20 5.60 5.28
C ILE A 31 2.61 4.52 6.31
N GLU A 32 1.70 4.09 7.17
CA GLU A 32 1.92 3.09 8.23
C GLU A 32 2.42 1.74 7.66
N ASN A 33 1.92 1.35 6.48
CA ASN A 33 2.43 0.18 5.75
C ASN A 33 3.94 0.25 5.44
N GLY A 34 4.53 1.45 5.46
CA GLY A 34 5.96 1.69 5.25
C GLY A 34 6.88 1.00 6.25
N ASP A 35 6.39 0.67 7.45
CA ASP A 35 7.16 -0.09 8.42
C ASP A 35 7.53 -1.49 7.91
N SER A 36 6.68 -2.09 7.07
CA SER A 36 6.92 -3.41 6.47
C SER A 36 8.00 -3.39 5.36
N TRP A 37 8.38 -2.19 4.91
CA TRP A 37 9.35 -2.01 3.82
C TRP A 37 10.74 -1.62 4.33
N LYS A 38 10.88 -1.37 5.63
CA LYS A 38 12.17 -0.98 6.23
C LYS A 38 13.21 -2.10 6.07
N GLY A 39 14.43 -1.71 5.71
CA GLY A 39 15.56 -2.63 5.61
C GLY A 39 15.67 -3.40 4.28
N VAL A 40 14.77 -3.15 3.31
CA VAL A 40 14.92 -3.71 1.95
C VAL A 40 15.86 -2.84 1.10
N ASP A 41 16.60 -3.47 0.20
CA ASP A 41 17.53 -2.77 -0.70
C ASP A 41 16.81 -2.08 -1.88
N VAL A 42 15.73 -2.67 -2.39
CA VAL A 42 14.98 -2.18 -3.54
C VAL A 42 13.48 -2.32 -3.31
N LEU A 43 12.73 -1.23 -3.52
CA LEU A 43 11.27 -1.19 -3.47
C LEU A 43 10.67 -0.89 -4.84
N VAL A 44 9.66 -1.67 -5.23
CA VAL A 44 8.88 -1.45 -6.45
C VAL A 44 7.42 -1.37 -6.08
N PHE A 45 6.80 -0.21 -6.32
CA PHE A 45 5.39 0.04 -6.05
C PHE A 45 4.55 0.04 -7.32
N ASN A 46 3.32 -0.46 -7.22
CA ASN A 46 2.32 -0.32 -8.26
C ASN A 46 0.94 -0.05 -7.64
N SER A 47 0.47 1.19 -7.76
CA SER A 47 -0.83 1.62 -7.21
C SER A 47 -1.81 2.15 -8.28
N GLY A 48 -1.37 2.32 -9.54
CA GLY A 48 -2.07 3.11 -10.55
C GLY A 48 -3.53 2.70 -10.78
N HIS A 49 -3.78 1.40 -10.98
CA HIS A 49 -5.11 0.87 -11.26
C HIS A 49 -6.14 1.10 -10.13
N TRP A 50 -5.69 1.24 -8.88
CA TRP A 50 -6.60 1.38 -7.74
C TRP A 50 -7.20 2.79 -7.62
N TRP A 51 -6.50 3.82 -8.10
CA TRP A 51 -6.96 5.21 -8.02
C TRP A 51 -8.25 5.50 -8.80
N VAL A 52 -8.60 4.67 -9.77
CA VAL A 52 -9.84 4.80 -10.56
C VAL A 52 -10.98 3.93 -10.02
N HIS A 53 -10.70 3.03 -9.08
CA HIS A 53 -11.72 2.17 -8.47
C HIS A 53 -12.58 2.95 -7.46
N LYS A 54 -13.86 2.58 -7.39
CA LYS A 54 -14.85 3.18 -6.48
C LYS A 54 -15.62 2.11 -5.74
N GLY A 55 -16.17 2.47 -4.58
CA GLY A 55 -17.02 1.60 -3.78
C GLY A 55 -16.31 0.32 -3.35
N ARG A 56 -16.94 -0.85 -3.56
CA ARG A 56 -16.41 -2.15 -3.13
C ARG A 56 -15.13 -2.57 -3.85
N MET A 57 -14.83 -1.97 -5.01
CA MET A 57 -13.60 -2.24 -5.75
C MET A 57 -12.43 -1.37 -5.28
N GLN A 58 -12.71 -0.29 -4.53
CA GLN A 58 -11.65 0.54 -3.98
C GLN A 58 -10.87 -0.32 -2.97
N GLY A 59 -9.58 -0.54 -3.28
CA GLY A 59 -8.67 -1.48 -2.63
C GLY A 59 -8.77 -1.52 -1.12
#